data_AF-A0A914P217-F1
#
_entry.id   AF-A0A914P217-F1
#
_cell.length_a   1.000
_cell.length_b   1.000
_cell.length_c   1.000
_cell.angle_alpha   90.00
_cell.angle_beta   90.00
_cell.angle_gamma   90.00
#
_symmetry.space_group_name_H-M   'P 1'
#
loop_
_entity.id
_entity.type
_entity.pdbx_description
1 polymer ?
#
loop_
_entity_poly.entity_id
_entity_poly.type
_entity_poly.pdbx_seq_one_letter_code
_entity_poly.pdbx_strand_id
1 'polypeptide(L)'
;MKLFKDLLRFADKFGIPKIREIIEAKMNPKITFMNVVEIANEAIRFNAQNLRQKCFDFILDSVKNQDSLLNIEKLDKDFAFEVFLQAFYRISETVEKQFYD
;
A
#
# COMPACT_ATOMS: atom_id res chain seq x y z
N MET A 1 -2.20 -0.96 -16.20
CA MET A 1 -3.13 -1.23 -15.09
C MET A 1 -4.31 -2.14 -15.44
N LYS A 2 -4.99 -1.98 -16.59
CA LYS A 2 -6.23 -2.74 -16.90
C LYS A 2 -6.12 -4.27 -16.73
N LEU A 3 -5.14 -4.91 -17.38
CA LEU A 3 -4.92 -6.37 -17.28
C LEU A 3 -4.70 -6.85 -15.84
N PHE A 4 -4.02 -6.06 -15.02
CA PHE A 4 -3.77 -6.39 -13.62
C PHE A 4 -5.07 -6.38 -12.79
N LYS A 5 -5.91 -5.35 -12.98
CA LYS A 5 -7.21 -5.24 -12.31
C LYS A 5 -8.14 -6.38 -12.70
N ASP A 6 -8.17 -6.70 -13.99
CA ASP A 6 -8.96 -7.82 -14.50
C ASP A 6 -8.48 -9.14 -13.87
N LEU A 7 -7.17 -9.37 -13.83
CA LEU A 7 -6.58 -10.57 -13.22
C LEU A 7 -6.84 -10.69 -11.71
N LEU A 8 -6.74 -9.60 -10.93
CA LEU A 8 -7.09 -9.61 -9.51
C LEU A 8 -8.58 -9.94 -9.31
N ARG A 9 -9.44 -9.32 -10.10
CA ARG A 9 -10.88 -9.58 -10.08
C ARG A 9 -11.20 -11.04 -10.41
N PHE A 10 -10.50 -11.63 -11.39
CA PHE A 10 -10.64 -13.04 -11.74
C PHE A 10 -10.14 -13.95 -10.61
N ALA A 11 -8.96 -13.67 -10.04
CA ALA A 11 -8.41 -14.45 -8.94
C ALA A 11 -9.33 -14.48 -7.73
N ASP A 12 -9.92 -13.32 -7.40
CA ASP A 12 -10.88 -13.17 -6.31
C ASP A 12 -12.21 -13.87 -6.61
N LYS A 13 -12.81 -13.61 -7.79
CA LYS A 13 -14.08 -14.23 -8.21
C LYS A 13 -14.05 -15.75 -8.23
N PHE A 14 -12.93 -16.33 -8.67
CA PHE A 14 -12.79 -17.78 -8.80
C PHE A 14 -12.08 -18.42 -7.59
N GLY A 15 -11.70 -17.62 -6.59
CA GLY A 15 -11.05 -18.10 -5.37
C GLY A 15 -9.76 -18.88 -5.65
N ILE A 16 -8.90 -18.39 -6.54
CA ILE A 16 -7.66 -19.07 -6.95
C ILE A 16 -6.45 -18.35 -6.30
N PRO A 17 -5.97 -18.76 -5.11
CA PRO A 17 -4.96 -18.02 -4.36
C PRO A 17 -3.62 -17.93 -5.10
N LYS A 18 -3.26 -18.98 -5.84
CA LYS A 18 -1.99 -19.05 -6.58
C LYS A 18 -1.89 -18.00 -7.69
N ILE A 19 -3.03 -17.63 -8.30
CA ILE A 19 -3.06 -16.56 -9.30
C ILE A 19 -2.83 -15.21 -8.62
N ARG A 20 -3.43 -14.99 -7.44
CA ARG A 20 -3.21 -13.79 -6.62
C ARG A 20 -1.73 -13.64 -6.29
N GLU A 21 -1.08 -14.66 -5.75
CA GLU A 21 0.36 -14.63 -5.42
C GLU A 21 1.25 -14.27 -6.61
N ILE A 22 1.00 -14.86 -7.79
CA ILE A 22 1.75 -14.55 -9.02
C ILE A 22 1.56 -13.09 -9.43
N ILE A 23 0.33 -12.58 -9.30
CA ILE A 23 0.03 -11.18 -9.60
C ILE A 23 0.75 -10.26 -8.63
N GLU A 24 0.67 -10.54 -7.33
CA GLU A 24 1.33 -9.75 -6.28
C GLU A 24 2.85 -9.70 -6.49
N ALA A 25 3.47 -10.83 -6.84
CA ALA A 25 4.89 -10.91 -7.16
C ALA A 25 5.26 -10.08 -8.40
N LYS A 26 4.44 -10.13 -9.47
CA LYS A 26 4.67 -9.37 -10.71
C LYS A 26 4.45 -7.86 -10.56
N MET A 27 3.61 -7.45 -9.61
CA MET A 27 3.26 -6.05 -9.41
C MET A 27 4.18 -5.33 -8.45
N ASN A 28 4.75 -6.03 -7.48
CA ASN A 28 5.69 -5.46 -6.53
C ASN A 28 6.78 -4.57 -7.18
N PRO A 29 7.54 -5.02 -8.20
CA PRO A 29 8.57 -4.19 -8.84
C PRO A 29 8.01 -3.05 -9.72
N LYS A 30 6.68 -2.95 -9.88
CA LYS A 30 6.01 -1.94 -10.71
C LYS A 30 5.30 -0.87 -9.89
N ILE A 31 5.36 -0.95 -8.56
CA ILE A 31 4.84 0.07 -7.65
C ILE A 31 5.73 1.31 -7.76
N THR A 32 5.11 2.46 -7.96
CA THR A 32 5.73 3.77 -8.12
C THR A 32 4.86 4.84 -7.46
N PHE A 33 5.41 6.03 -7.21
CA PHE A 33 4.65 7.18 -6.68
C PHE A 33 3.38 7.49 -7.49
N MET A 34 3.42 7.27 -8.80
CA MET A 34 2.31 7.60 -9.71
C MET A 34 1.15 6.60 -9.65
N ASN A 35 1.40 5.36 -9.21
CA ASN A 35 0.41 4.28 -9.28
C ASN A 35 0.13 3.57 -7.94
N VAL A 36 0.93 3.81 -6.90
CA VAL A 36 0.80 3.10 -5.61
C VAL A 36 -0.59 3.29 -4.98
N VAL A 37 -1.18 4.47 -5.09
CA VAL A 37 -2.53 4.76 -4.58
C VAL A 37 -3.59 3.93 -5.32
N GLU A 38 -3.49 3.87 -6.65
CA GLU A 38 -4.41 3.06 -7.45
C GLU A 38 -4.26 1.57 -7.14
N ILE A 39 -3.02 1.09 -7.02
CA ILE A 39 -2.72 -0.31 -6.71
C ILE A 39 -3.19 -0.67 -5.29
N ALA A 40 -3.00 0.22 -4.31
CA ALA A 40 -3.46 0.02 -2.93
C ALA A 40 -4.99 -0.16 -2.87
N ASN A 41 -5.73 0.72 -3.53
CA ASN A 41 -7.20 0.64 -3.56
C ASN A 41 -7.70 -0.67 -4.19
N GLU A 42 -7.07 -1.13 -5.29
CA GLU A 42 -7.42 -2.41 -5.91
C GLU A 42 -7.02 -3.60 -5.04
N ALA A 43 -5.88 -3.53 -4.34
CA ALA A 43 -5.45 -4.57 -3.42
C ALA A 43 -6.42 -4.72 -2.24
N ILE A 44 -6.92 -3.61 -1.70
CA ILE A 44 -7.97 -3.60 -0.67
C ILE A 44 -9.25 -4.23 -1.22
N ARG A 45 -9.70 -3.76 -2.40
CA ARG A 45 -10.94 -4.20 -3.04
C ARG A 45 -10.99 -5.71 -3.30
N PHE A 46 -9.87 -6.31 -3.68
CA PHE A 46 -9.78 -7.73 -4.04
C PHE A 46 -9.07 -8.59 -2.99
N ASN A 47 -8.97 -8.08 -1.75
CA ASN A 47 -8.36 -8.77 -0.61
C ASN A 47 -6.97 -9.35 -0.89
N ALA A 48 -6.13 -8.59 -1.61
CA ALA A 48 -4.75 -8.94 -1.94
C ALA A 48 -3.80 -8.42 -0.85
N GLN A 49 -3.76 -9.13 0.28
CA GLN A 49 -3.12 -8.66 1.51
C GLN A 49 -1.62 -8.38 1.37
N ASN A 50 -0.86 -9.22 0.64
CA ASN A 50 0.58 -8.98 0.51
C ASN A 50 0.84 -7.72 -0.34
N LEU A 51 0.02 -7.48 -1.36
CA LEU A 51 0.16 -6.29 -2.19
C LEU A 51 -0.29 -5.03 -1.45
N ARG A 52 -1.35 -5.13 -0.65
CA ARG A 52 -1.77 -4.06 0.27
C ARG A 52 -0.62 -3.69 1.21
N GLN A 53 0.02 -4.68 1.84
CA GLN A 53 1.14 -4.44 2.75
C GLN A 53 2.33 -3.77 2.03
N LYS A 54 2.65 -4.23 0.83
CA LYS A 54 3.72 -3.60 0.03
C LYS A 54 3.42 -2.14 -0.33
N CYS A 55 2.17 -1.83 -0.67
CA CYS A 55 1.76 -0.45 -0.90
C CYS A 55 1.80 0.38 0.38
N PHE A 56 1.43 -0.22 1.51
CA PHE A 56 1.50 0.40 2.83
C PHE A 56 2.94 0.81 3.17
N ASP A 57 3.87 -0.14 3.06
CA ASP A 57 5.28 0.09 3.36
C ASP A 57 5.86 1.18 2.44
N PHE A 58 5.55 1.13 1.13
CA PHE A 58 5.99 2.13 0.17
C PHE A 58 5.47 3.54 0.53
N ILE A 59 4.18 3.67 0.83
CA ILE A 59 3.59 4.96 1.18
C ILE A 59 4.18 5.48 2.50
N LEU A 60 4.35 4.62 3.49
CA LEU A 60 4.90 4.98 4.78
C LEU A 60 6.35 5.48 4.66
N ASP A 61 7.17 4.84 3.84
CA ASP A 61 8.53 5.27 3.54
C ASP A 61 8.55 6.60 2.74
N SER A 62 7.60 6.78 1.83
CA SER A 62 7.44 8.03 1.08
C SER A 62 7.07 9.21 1.99
N VAL A 63 6.18 8.99 2.96
CA VAL A 63 5.81 10.00 3.97
C VAL A 63 7.02 10.39 4.81
N LYS A 64 7.85 9.41 5.20
CA LYS A 64 9.10 9.66 5.93
C LYS A 64 10.08 10.52 5.11
N ASN A 65 10.18 10.27 3.81
CA ASN A 65 11.07 11.00 2.90
C ASN A 65 10.47 12.33 2.40
N GLN A 66 9.25 12.68 2.84
CA GLN A 66 8.52 13.89 2.43
C GLN A 66 8.26 13.95 0.92
N ASP A 67 8.04 12.80 0.28
CA ASP A 67 7.77 12.71 -1.16
C ASP A 67 6.36 13.25 -1.47
N SER A 68 6.28 14.47 -2.01
CA SER A 68 5.02 15.17 -2.29
C SER A 68 4.25 14.66 -3.51
N LEU A 69 4.71 13.60 -4.16
CA LEU A 69 4.14 13.09 -5.42
C LEU A 69 2.96 12.12 -5.22
N LEU A 70 2.69 11.71 -3.98
CA LEU A 70 1.60 10.80 -3.70
C LEU A 70 0.24 11.51 -3.74
N ASN A 71 -0.69 10.97 -4.53
CA ASN A 71 -2.07 11.46 -4.57
C ASN A 71 -2.90 10.83 -3.44
N ILE A 72 -2.56 11.16 -2.19
CA ILE A 72 -3.13 10.55 -0.98
C ILE A 72 -4.63 10.83 -0.87
N GLU A 73 -5.12 11.91 -1.47
CA GLU A 73 -6.56 12.28 -1.50
C GLU A 73 -7.44 11.19 -2.14
N LYS A 74 -6.88 10.37 -3.03
CA LYS A 74 -7.59 9.28 -3.71
C LYS A 74 -7.45 7.94 -3.01
N LEU A 75 -6.68 7.88 -1.92
CA LEU A 75 -6.48 6.65 -1.17
C LEU A 75 -7.75 6.31 -0.39
N ASP A 76 -8.03 5.02 -0.25
CA ASP A 76 -9.07 4.55 0.66
C ASP A 76 -8.88 5.15 2.07
N LYS A 77 -9.97 5.66 2.66
CA LYS A 77 -9.89 6.49 3.88
C LYS A 77 -9.40 5.70 5.09
N ASP A 78 -9.86 4.46 5.23
CA ASP A 78 -9.48 3.61 6.36
C ASP A 78 -8.01 3.23 6.24
N PHE A 79 -7.57 2.93 5.01
CA PHE A 79 -6.15 2.68 4.74
C PHE A 79 -5.27 3.92 4.92
N ALA A 80 -5.74 5.11 4.50
CA ALA A 80 -5.03 6.36 4.71
C ALA A 80 -4.88 6.69 6.21
N PHE A 81 -5.94 6.42 6.99
CA PHE A 81 -5.90 6.58 8.45
C PHE A 81 -4.90 5.61 9.10
N GLU A 82 -4.84 4.36 8.64
CA GLU A 82 -3.84 3.38 9.11
C GLU A 82 -2.41 3.85 8.84
N VAL A 83 -2.13 4.34 7.62
CA VAL A 83 -0.82 4.90 7.26
C VAL A 83 -0.47 6.07 8.16
N PHE A 84 -1.42 6.98 8.38
CA PHE A 84 -1.24 8.15 9.25
C PHE A 84 -0.92 7.74 10.69
N LEU A 85 -1.69 6.83 11.27
CA LEU A 85 -1.45 6.33 12.64
C LEU A 85 -0.07 5.72 12.79
N GLN A 86 0.35 4.91 11.81
CA GLN A 86 1.66 4.27 11.84
C GLN A 86 2.81 5.27 11.69
N ALA A 87 2.64 6.29 10.84
CA ALA A 87 3.60 7.38 10.70
C ALA A 87 3.71 8.18 12.01
N PHE A 88 2.56 8.52 12.62
CA PHE A 88 2.51 9.24 13.89
C PHE A 88 3.20 8.47 15.02
N TYR A 89 2.91 7.18 15.16
CA TYR A 89 3.53 6.32 16.18
C TYR A 89 5.06 6.25 16.05
N ARG A 90 5.59 6.15 14.82
CA ARG A 90 7.04 6.14 14.59
C ARG A 90 7.70 7.47 14.97
N ILE A 91 7.01 8.58 14.72
CA ILE A 91 7.47 9.91 15.13
C ILE A 91 7.50 10.01 16.65
N SER A 92 6.43 9.59 17.34
CA SER A 92 6.38 9.64 18.81
C SER A 92 7.49 8.81 19.45
N GLU A 93 7.77 7.60 18.96
CA GLU A 93 8.89 6.79 19.46
C GLU A 93 10.26 7.45 19.24
N THR A 94 10.44 8.12 18.09
CA THR A 94 11.71 8.81 17.78
C THR A 94 11.91 9.99 18.72
N VAL A 95 10.84 10.74 18.99
CA VAL A 95 10.85 11.86 19.93
C VAL A 95 11.16 11.36 21.34
N GLU A 96 10.48 10.32 21.83
CA GLU A 96 10.75 9.76 23.15
C GLU A 96 12.22 9.35 23.32
N LYS A 97 12.80 8.66 22.33
CA LYS A 97 14.24 8.28 22.39
C LYS A 97 15.17 9.49 22.48
N GLN A 98 14.84 10.61 21.84
CA GLN A 98 15.66 11.83 21.90
C GLN A 98 15.63 12.54 23.26
N PHE A 99 14.63 12.28 24.11
CA PHE A 99 14.50 12.92 25.42
C PHE A 99 14.95 12.05 26.60
N TYR A 100 15.10 10.73 26.39
CA TYR A 100 15.45 9.77 27.44
C TYR A 100 16.80 9.06 27.24
N ASP A 101 17.53 9.36 26.16
CA ASP A 101 18.95 9.03 25.94
C ASP A 101 19.85 10.25 26.20
#